data_AF-A0A2P8R2G0-F1
#
_entry.id   AF-A0A2P8R2G0-F1
#
_cell.length_a   1.000
_cell.length_b   1.000
_cell.length_c   1.000
_cell.angle_alpha   90.00
_cell.angle_beta   90.00
_cell.angle_gamma   90.00
#
_symmetry.space_group_name_H-M   'P 1'
#
loop_
_entity.id
_entity.type
_entity.pdbx_description
1 polymer ?
#
loop_
_entity_poly.entity_id
_entity_poly.type
_entity_poly.pdbx_seq_one_letter_code
_entity_poly.pdbx_strand_id
1 'polypeptide(L)'
;MKKLTDKELELIDDNQKTIKKKQSINLLYFNCPVCGNKIKKISKFGDLFTKKNLTCENCKSEFKPSGFFTFWVENFTFLSPVIVIIFAYFGQKILFPNSDKMYLVSYIIGIVLYLIVSIFLTYLIPYKKIKNKEN
;
A
#
# COMPACT_ATOMS: atom_id res chain seq x y z
N MET A 1 10.45 -38.39 35.41
CA MET A 1 10.71 -37.14 34.67
C MET A 1 11.58 -37.45 33.47
N LYS A 2 10.99 -37.53 32.27
CA LYS A 2 11.72 -37.85 31.03
C LYS A 2 12.44 -36.57 30.55
N LYS A 3 13.77 -36.58 30.57
CA LYS A 3 14.58 -35.51 29.96
C LYS A 3 14.42 -35.64 28.44
N LEU A 4 13.85 -34.61 27.81
CA LEU A 4 13.89 -34.47 26.35
C LEU A 4 15.36 -34.40 25.93
N THR A 5 15.70 -35.15 24.89
CA THR A 5 17.05 -35.18 24.31
C THR A 5 17.28 -33.94 23.45
N ASP A 6 18.51 -33.43 23.40
CA ASP A 6 18.89 -32.18 22.72
C ASP A 6 18.45 -32.11 21.24
N LYS A 7 18.29 -33.27 20.58
CA LYS A 7 17.77 -33.39 19.21
C LYS A 7 16.28 -33.03 19.06
N GLU A 8 15.47 -33.24 20.08
CA GLU A 8 14.05 -32.84 20.08
C GLU A 8 13.89 -31.33 20.26
N LEU A 9 14.88 -30.66 20.89
CA LEU A 9 14.91 -29.21 21.04
C LEU A 9 15.26 -28.51 19.71
N GLU A 10 16.19 -29.07 18.94
CA GLU A 10 16.57 -28.54 17.61
C GLU A 10 15.42 -28.64 16.59
N LEU A 11 14.62 -29.72 16.63
CA LEU A 11 13.47 -29.92 15.75
C LEU A 11 12.30 -28.96 16.01
N ILE A 12 12.19 -28.42 17.23
CA ILE A 12 11.18 -27.41 17.58
C ILE A 12 11.62 -26.02 17.10
N ASP A 13 12.93 -25.72 17.14
CA ASP A 13 13.48 -24.43 16.70
C ASP A 13 13.38 -24.27 15.16
N ASP A 14 13.67 -25.32 14.39
CA ASP A 14 13.55 -25.29 12.92
C ASP A 14 12.10 -25.20 12.43
N ASN A 15 11.15 -25.80 13.17
CA ASN A 15 9.71 -25.64 12.88
C ASN A 15 9.19 -24.24 13.22
N GLN A 16 9.72 -23.57 14.26
CA GLN A 16 9.38 -22.16 14.51
C GLN A 16 9.98 -21.22 13.46
N LYS A 17 11.17 -21.53 12.91
CA LYS A 17 11.79 -20.75 11.82
C LYS A 17 11.02 -20.84 10.51
N THR A 18 10.42 -21.99 10.21
CA THR A 18 9.61 -22.20 9.00
C THR A 18 8.19 -21.62 9.09
N ILE A 19 7.60 -21.52 10.29
CA ILE A 19 6.31 -20.83 10.49
C ILE A 19 6.52 -19.30 10.58
N LYS A 20 7.68 -18.83 11.07
CA LYS A 20 8.18 -17.46 10.85
C LYS A 20 8.76 -17.26 9.44
N LYS A 21 8.22 -17.94 8.43
CA LYS A 21 8.28 -17.46 7.04
C LYS A 21 7.43 -16.21 6.93
N LYS A 22 7.95 -15.15 7.56
CA LYS A 22 7.88 -13.74 7.24
C LYS A 22 7.05 -13.53 5.98
N GLN A 23 5.73 -13.58 6.13
CA GLN A 23 4.84 -12.70 5.41
C GLN A 23 5.24 -11.31 5.89
N SER A 24 6.38 -10.81 5.41
CA SER A 24 6.42 -9.42 5.04
C SER A 24 5.32 -9.30 4.01
N ILE A 25 4.13 -8.92 4.49
CA ILE A 25 3.08 -8.33 3.69
C ILE A 25 3.78 -7.12 3.09
N ASN A 26 4.39 -7.35 1.94
CA ASN A 26 5.20 -6.36 1.27
C ASN A 26 4.14 -5.53 0.55
N LEU A 27 3.51 -4.60 1.31
CA LEU A 27 2.35 -3.80 0.91
C LEU A 27 2.56 -3.10 -0.44
N LEU A 28 3.82 -2.90 -0.85
CA LEU A 28 4.19 -2.24 -2.09
C LEU A 28 4.30 -3.19 -3.28
N TYR A 29 3.97 -4.48 -3.16
CA TYR A 29 4.23 -5.48 -4.20
C TYR A 29 2.97 -6.20 -4.68
N PHE A 30 2.84 -6.29 -6.00
CA PHE A 30 1.86 -7.08 -6.73
C PHE A 30 2.52 -8.37 -7.20
N ASN A 31 1.98 -9.53 -6.82
CA ASN A 31 2.46 -10.80 -7.37
C ASN A 31 1.92 -10.96 -8.80
N CYS A 32 2.81 -11.20 -9.75
CA CYS A 32 2.44 -11.51 -11.11
C CYS A 32 1.67 -12.85 -11.15
N PRO A 33 0.41 -12.88 -11.62
CA PRO A 33 -0.34 -14.13 -11.71
C PRO A 33 0.18 -15.08 -12.80
N VAL A 34 1.08 -14.63 -13.67
CA VAL A 34 1.65 -15.45 -14.77
C VAL A 34 2.92 -16.20 -14.33
N CYS A 35 3.85 -15.52 -13.66
CA CYS A 35 5.16 -16.09 -13.30
C CYS A 35 5.47 -16.07 -11.80
N GLY A 36 4.54 -15.62 -10.95
CA GLY A 36 4.72 -15.54 -9.49
C GLY A 36 5.70 -14.47 -9.01
N ASN A 37 6.34 -13.71 -9.92
CA ASN A 37 7.33 -12.71 -9.54
C ASN A 37 6.68 -11.49 -8.87
N LYS A 38 7.39 -10.86 -7.93
CA LYS A 38 6.95 -9.68 -7.18
C LYS A 38 7.23 -8.40 -7.97
N ILE A 39 6.18 -7.66 -8.33
CA ILE A 39 6.26 -6.38 -9.05
C ILE A 39 5.98 -5.26 -8.07
N LYS A 40 6.82 -4.22 -8.00
CA LYS A 40 6.53 -3.05 -7.16
C LYS A 40 5.35 -2.26 -7.72
N LYS A 41 4.27 -2.11 -6.96
CA LYS A 41 3.12 -1.24 -7.28
C LYS A 41 3.51 0.23 -7.25
N ILE A 42 4.36 0.61 -6.29
CA ILE A 42 4.82 1.99 -6.07
C ILE A 42 6.35 1.96 -6.12
N SER A 43 6.93 2.58 -7.14
CA SER A 43 8.39 2.72 -7.28
C SER A 43 8.85 4.13 -6.89
N LYS A 44 8.03 5.15 -7.17
CA LYS A 44 8.27 6.55 -6.82
C LYS A 44 7.06 7.15 -6.12
N PHE A 45 7.25 8.19 -5.31
CA PHE A 45 6.15 8.92 -4.65
C PHE A 45 5.11 9.46 -5.65
N GLY A 46 5.55 9.88 -6.83
CA GLY A 46 4.64 10.31 -7.90
C GLY A 46 3.70 9.20 -8.39
N ASP A 47 4.08 7.92 -8.25
CA ASP A 47 3.25 6.78 -8.65
C ASP A 47 1.98 6.64 -7.77
N LEU A 48 1.91 7.31 -6.61
CA LEU A 48 0.71 7.36 -5.77
C LEU A 48 -0.43 8.16 -6.43
N PHE A 49 -0.07 9.14 -7.26
CA PHE A 49 -1.00 10.09 -7.88
C PHE A 49 -1.10 9.92 -9.40
N THR A 50 -0.38 8.95 -9.98
CA THR A 50 -0.40 8.70 -11.43
C THR A 50 -0.91 7.31 -11.78
N LYS A 51 -1.74 7.24 -12.83
CA LYS A 51 -2.16 5.98 -13.44
C LYS A 51 -0.96 5.31 -14.08
N LYS A 52 -0.44 4.25 -13.46
CA LYS A 52 0.68 3.48 -13.99
C LYS A 52 0.25 2.06 -14.34
N ASN A 53 0.52 1.68 -15.58
CA ASN A 53 0.48 0.27 -15.97
C ASN A 53 1.68 -0.43 -15.33
N LEU A 54 1.46 -1.61 -14.76
CA LEU A 54 2.53 -2.42 -14.22
C LEU A 54 2.97 -3.43 -15.28
N THR A 55 4.26 -3.47 -15.56
CA THR A 55 4.84 -4.48 -16.46
C THR A 55 5.68 -5.44 -15.63
N CYS A 56 5.47 -6.75 -15.82
CA CYS A 56 6.35 -7.74 -15.22
C CYS A 56 7.65 -7.82 -16.02
N GLU A 57 8.79 -7.51 -15.43
CA GLU A 57 10.09 -7.62 -16.12
C GLU A 57 10.41 -9.06 -16.56
N ASN A 58 9.93 -10.06 -15.80
CA ASN A 58 10.26 -11.47 -16.06
C ASN A 58 9.41 -12.09 -17.19
N CYS A 59 8.10 -11.83 -17.24
CA CYS A 59 7.22 -12.40 -18.26
C CYS A 59 6.68 -11.38 -19.27
N LYS A 60 7.14 -10.12 -19.19
CA LYS A 60 6.73 -8.98 -20.04
C LYS A 60 5.22 -8.74 -20.10
N SER A 61 4.44 -9.33 -19.20
CA SER A 61 2.99 -9.14 -19.17
C SER A 61 2.66 -7.78 -18.58
N GLU A 62 1.80 -7.03 -19.26
CA GLU A 62 1.30 -5.74 -18.81
C GLU A 62 -0.01 -5.88 -18.04
N PHE A 63 -0.15 -5.07 -17.00
CA PHE A 63 -1.34 -5.02 -16.15
C PHE A 63 -1.82 -3.58 -16.04
N LYS A 64 -3.11 -3.37 -16.28
CA LYS A 64 -3.77 -2.07 -16.16
C LYS A 64 -4.55 -2.02 -14.83
N PRO A 65 -4.50 -0.89 -14.10
CA PRO A 65 -5.40 -0.68 -12.97
C PRO A 65 -6.86 -0.68 -13.46
N SER A 66 -7.77 -1.24 -12.65
CA SER A 66 -9.19 -1.28 -13.03
C SER A 66 -9.81 0.11 -13.20
N GLY A 67 -10.74 0.25 -14.15
CA GLY A 67 -11.39 1.52 -14.51
C GLY A 67 -12.00 2.28 -13.32
N PHE A 68 -12.62 1.54 -12.40
CA PHE A 68 -13.22 2.10 -11.19
C PHE A 68 -12.18 2.80 -10.30
N PHE A 69 -11.06 2.12 -10.01
CA PHE A 69 -10.01 2.69 -9.17
C PHE A 69 -9.25 3.83 -9.87
N THR A 70 -9.13 3.77 -11.20
CA THR A 70 -8.55 4.88 -11.95
C THR A 70 -9.39 6.15 -11.87
N PHE A 71 -10.72 6.02 -11.82
CA PHE A 71 -11.62 7.16 -11.61
C PHE A 71 -11.45 7.73 -10.20
N TRP A 72 -11.38 6.88 -9.16
CA TRP A 72 -11.18 7.32 -7.78
C TRP A 72 -9.86 8.07 -7.59
N VAL A 73 -8.73 7.57 -8.09
CA VAL A 73 -7.42 8.22 -7.95
C VAL A 73 -7.42 9.62 -8.60
N GLU A 74 -8.06 9.75 -9.76
CA GLU A 74 -8.15 11.02 -10.49
C GLU A 74 -9.02 12.04 -9.74
N ASN A 75 -10.18 11.61 -9.22
CA ASN A 75 -11.04 12.46 -8.40
C ASN A 75 -10.40 12.81 -7.05
N PHE A 76 -9.69 11.87 -6.40
CA PHE A 76 -8.96 12.12 -5.16
C PHE A 76 -7.86 13.16 -5.34
N THR A 77 -7.15 13.10 -6.46
CA THR A 77 -6.09 14.06 -6.76
C THR A 77 -6.67 15.45 -6.98
N PHE A 78 -7.79 15.55 -7.71
CA PHE A 78 -8.49 16.82 -7.93
C PHE A 78 -9.08 17.41 -6.63
N LEU A 79 -9.68 16.55 -5.79
CA LEU A 79 -10.26 16.94 -4.50
C LEU A 79 -9.22 17.03 -3.36
N SER A 80 -7.95 16.76 -3.63
CA SER A 80 -6.89 16.71 -2.62
C SER A 80 -6.81 17.95 -1.71
N PRO A 81 -6.88 19.22 -2.21
CA PRO A 81 -6.84 20.37 -1.30
C PRO A 81 -8.05 20.40 -0.37
N VAL A 82 -9.23 20.03 -0.86
CA VAL A 82 -10.47 19.99 -0.07
C VAL A 82 -10.39 18.93 1.01
N ILE A 83 -9.91 17.72 0.67
CA ILE A 83 -9.76 16.61 1.62
C ILE A 83 -8.75 16.98 2.72
N VAL A 84 -7.63 17.63 2.37
CA VAL A 84 -6.64 18.09 3.34
C VAL A 84 -7.22 19.14 4.28
N ILE A 85 -7.99 20.11 3.76
CA ILE A 85 -8.67 21.12 4.59
C ILE A 85 -9.66 20.46 5.55
N ILE A 86 -10.42 19.46 5.08
CA ILE A 86 -11.33 18.69 5.93
C ILE A 86 -10.56 17.99 7.06
N PHE A 87 -9.50 17.24 6.74
CA PHE A 87 -8.68 16.59 7.77
C PHE A 87 -8.04 17.58 8.72
N ALA A 88 -7.57 18.73 8.24
CA ALA A 88 -7.00 19.78 9.07
C ALA A 88 -8.05 20.36 10.03
N TYR A 89 -9.26 20.65 9.53
CA TYR A 89 -10.35 21.19 10.33
C TYR A 89 -10.79 20.22 11.43
N PHE A 90 -11.03 18.95 11.07
CA PHE A 90 -11.40 17.92 12.06
C PHE A 90 -10.24 17.61 13.02
N GLY A 91 -9.01 17.55 12.50
CA GLY A 91 -7.80 17.35 13.31
C GLY A 91 -7.64 18.45 14.35
N GLN A 92 -7.84 19.71 13.96
CA GLN A 92 -7.82 20.83 14.90
C GLN A 92 -8.91 20.71 15.96
N LYS A 93 -10.15 20.41 15.55
CA LYS A 93 -11.29 20.30 16.47
C LYS A 93 -11.11 19.17 17.49
N ILE A 94 -10.45 18.07 17.12
CA ILE A 94 -10.23 16.90 17.97
C ILE A 94 -8.98 17.06 18.85
N LEU A 95 -7.86 17.50 18.27
CA LEU A 95 -6.55 17.53 18.94
C LEU A 95 -6.31 18.85 19.70
N PHE A 96 -6.89 19.95 19.23
CA PHE A 96 -6.67 21.29 19.76
C PHE A 96 -7.99 22.06 19.94
N PRO A 97 -8.96 21.53 20.71
CA PRO A 97 -10.31 22.10 20.81
C PRO A 97 -10.34 23.55 21.33
N ASN A 98 -9.30 23.98 22.06
CA ASN A 98 -9.21 25.30 22.70
C ASN A 98 -8.08 26.18 22.14
N SER A 99 -7.47 25.80 21.01
CA SER A 99 -6.29 26.52 20.48
C SER A 99 -6.42 26.81 19.00
N ASP A 100 -7.02 27.95 18.68
CA ASP A 100 -7.20 28.46 17.32
C ASP A 100 -5.87 28.76 16.59
N LYS A 101 -4.78 28.90 17.35
CA LYS A 101 -3.43 29.21 16.82
C LYS A 101 -2.69 27.98 16.28
N MET A 102 -3.24 26.77 16.44
CA MET A 102 -2.61 25.50 16.02
C MET A 102 -3.03 25.06 14.61
N TYR A 103 -3.59 25.96 13.79
CA TYR A 103 -4.09 25.63 12.44
C TYR A 103 -2.98 25.05 11.54
N LEU A 104 -1.77 25.60 11.58
CA LEU A 104 -0.62 25.11 10.82
C LEU A 104 -0.24 23.66 11.20
N VAL A 105 -0.24 23.35 12.49
CA VAL A 105 0.05 22.00 13.00
C VAL A 105 -1.02 21.02 12.54
N SER A 106 -2.29 21.42 12.65
CA SER A 106 -3.43 20.63 12.22
C SER A 106 -3.44 20.40 10.70
N TYR A 107 -3.01 21.39 9.93
CA TYR A 107 -2.83 21.29 8.48
C TYR A 107 -1.73 20.28 8.10
N ILE A 108 -0.58 20.31 8.77
CA ILE A 108 0.49 19.32 8.57
C ILE A 108 -0.03 17.90 8.88
N ILE A 109 -0.77 17.73 9.98
CA ILE A 109 -1.39 16.45 10.32
C ILE A 109 -2.39 16.01 9.23
N GLY A 110 -3.18 16.94 8.70
CA GLY A 110 -4.11 16.67 7.60
C GLY A 110 -3.41 16.17 6.32
N ILE A 111 -2.26 16.76 5.97
CA ILE A 111 -1.42 16.29 4.85
C ILE A 111 -0.92 14.87 5.12
N VAL A 112 -0.41 14.58 6.32
CA VAL A 112 0.08 13.24 6.67
C VAL A 112 -1.03 12.20 6.59
N LEU A 113 -2.22 12.50 7.11
CA LEU A 113 -3.38 11.62 7.02
C LEU A 113 -3.80 11.38 5.56
N TYR A 114 -3.83 12.44 4.75
CA TYR A 114 -4.10 12.33 3.32
C TYR A 114 -3.11 11.39 2.60
N LEU A 115 -1.81 11.50 2.90
CA LEU A 115 -0.79 10.62 2.33
C LEU A 115 -1.00 9.16 2.73
N ILE A 116 -1.32 8.90 4.01
CA ILE A 116 -1.60 7.56 4.49
C ILE A 116 -2.79 6.95 3.74
N VAL A 117 -3.90 7.70 3.65
CA VAL A 117 -5.11 7.27 2.93
C VAL A 117 -4.81 7.01 1.45
N SER A 118 -4.01 7.88 0.82
CA SER A 118 -3.59 7.71 -0.57
C SER A 118 -2.79 6.42 -0.78
N ILE A 119 -1.85 6.09 0.12
CA ILE A 119 -1.09 4.84 0.08
C ILE A 119 -2.02 3.62 0.20
N PHE A 120 -2.99 3.66 1.11
CA PHE A 120 -3.99 2.59 1.26
C PHE A 120 -4.86 2.43 0.01
N LEU A 121 -5.31 3.53 -0.60
CA LEU A 121 -6.05 3.53 -1.85
C LEU A 121 -5.24 2.88 -2.97
N THR A 122 -3.97 3.28 -3.15
CA THR A 122 -3.07 2.70 -4.16
C THR A 122 -2.82 1.21 -3.92
N TYR A 123 -2.75 0.79 -2.66
CA TYR A 123 -2.60 -0.62 -2.29
C TYR A 123 -3.80 -1.46 -2.75
N LEU A 124 -5.01 -0.96 -2.51
CA LEU A 124 -6.27 -1.64 -2.82
C LEU A 124 -6.55 -1.73 -4.33
N ILE A 125 -5.82 -1.01 -5.18
CA ILE A 125 -6.02 -1.03 -6.63
C ILE A 125 -5.83 -2.47 -7.16
N PRO A 126 -6.89 -3.08 -7.71
CA PRO A 126 -6.78 -4.35 -8.41
C PRO A 126 -6.24 -4.08 -9.82
N TYR A 127 -5.22 -4.84 -10.18
CA TYR A 127 -4.60 -4.80 -11.49
C TYR A 127 -5.12 -5.96 -12.33
N LYS A 128 -5.62 -5.66 -13.53
CA LYS A 128 -6.09 -6.66 -14.49
C LYS A 128 -5.05 -6.82 -15.60
N LYS A 129 -4.77 -8.05 -16.01
CA LYS A 129 -3.89 -8.33 -17.15
C LYS A 129 -4.47 -7.65 -18.39
N ILE A 130 -3.66 -6.85 -19.07
CA ILE A 130 -4.00 -6.37 -20.41
C ILE A 130 -3.87 -7.62 -21.28
N LYS A 131 -4.98 -8.09 -21.89
CA LYS A 131 -4.89 -9.06 -22.97
C LYS A 131 -4.01 -8.40 -24.04
N ASN A 132 -2.76 -8.84 -24.15
CA ASN A 132 -1.93 -8.41 -25.26
C ASN A 132 -2.63 -8.84 -26.55
N LYS A 133 -2.62 -7.91 -27.51
CA LYS A 133 -3.05 -8.07 -28.89
C LYS A 133 -2.66 -9.45 -29.41
N GLU A 134 -3.64 -10.18 -29.94
CA GLU A 134 -3.35 -11.22 -30.91
C GLU A 134 -2.60 -10.56 -32.06
N ASN A 135 -1.38 -11.07 -32.29
CA ASN A 135 -0.51 -10.96 -33.48
C ASN A 135 -0.45 -9.61 -34.22
#